data_AF-A0A6C0CNC3-F1
#
_entry.id   AF-A0A6C0CNC3-F1
#
_cell.length_a   1.000
_cell.length_b   1.000
_cell.length_c   1.000
_cell.angle_alpha   90.00
_cell.angle_beta   90.00
_cell.angle_gamma   90.00
#
_symmetry.space_group_name_H-M   'P 1'
#
loop_
_entity.id
_entity.type
_entity.pdbx_description
1 polymer ?
#
loop_
_entity_poly.entity_id
_entity_poly.type
_entity_poly.pdbx_seq_one_letter_code
_entity_poly.pdbx_strand_id
1 'polypeptide(L)'
;MLLKGLEQIQNNYNYIHKNILLLYMIFIPNELFFIVYQFVGPKALYLNKEYYHFLQDKKRQFIEKPIRLKYKIVQWFFNEHSLRPIINVTRRKPRPTMKLIPDLHIDISGNYGIKVGTNNEITIDKKLADIIIPLEFRYNRANVYINTTTVLSEIHSLYSENINYLKEYSKVWNIFT
;
A
#
# COMPACT_ATOMS: atom_id res chain seq x y z
N MET A 1 -54.80 -16.84 -18.77
CA MET A 1 -54.52 -15.62 -19.55
C MET A 1 -53.96 -14.49 -18.69
N LEU A 2 -54.55 -14.21 -17.51
CA LEU A 2 -54.11 -13.16 -16.56
C LEU A 2 -52.66 -13.33 -16.01
N LEU A 3 -52.23 -14.57 -15.73
CA LEU A 3 -50.88 -14.86 -15.22
C LEU A 3 -49.75 -14.44 -16.17
N LYS A 4 -49.92 -14.65 -17.49
CA LYS A 4 -48.94 -14.22 -18.50
C LYS A 4 -48.82 -12.69 -18.59
N GLY A 5 -49.92 -11.97 -18.36
CA GLY A 5 -49.92 -10.51 -18.34
C GLY A 5 -49.14 -9.94 -17.17
N LEU A 6 -49.25 -10.56 -15.99
CA LEU A 6 -48.51 -10.16 -14.79
C LEU A 6 -47.00 -10.41 -14.92
N GLU A 7 -46.59 -11.57 -15.46
CA GLU A 7 -45.17 -11.85 -15.73
C GLU A 7 -44.57 -10.84 -16.71
N GLN A 8 -45.32 -10.43 -17.73
CA GLN A 8 -44.85 -9.49 -18.74
C GLN A 8 -44.71 -8.06 -18.19
N ILE A 9 -45.60 -7.65 -17.28
CA ILE A 9 -45.50 -6.37 -16.55
C ILE A 9 -44.28 -6.39 -15.61
N GLN A 10 -44.06 -7.50 -14.90
CA GLN A 10 -42.93 -7.63 -13.96
C GLN A 10 -41.58 -7.64 -14.68
N ASN A 11 -41.50 -8.28 -15.84
CA ASN A 11 -40.31 -8.25 -16.69
C ASN A 11 -40.03 -6.85 -17.25
N ASN A 12 -41.05 -6.13 -17.69
CA ASN A 12 -40.91 -4.74 -18.14
C ASN A 12 -40.46 -3.81 -17.00
N TYR A 13 -41.02 -3.97 -15.81
CA TYR A 13 -40.60 -3.20 -14.64
C TYR A 13 -39.13 -3.43 -14.30
N ASN A 14 -38.69 -4.70 -14.27
CA ASN A 14 -37.30 -5.05 -14.00
C ASN A 14 -36.35 -4.52 -15.09
N TYR A 15 -36.76 -4.55 -16.36
CA TYR A 15 -35.98 -4.02 -17.47
C TYR A 15 -35.82 -2.50 -17.39
N ILE A 16 -36.91 -1.78 -17.12
CA ILE A 16 -36.91 -0.33 -16.94
C ILE A 16 -36.07 0.05 -15.71
N HIS A 17 -36.24 -0.65 -14.60
CA HIS A 17 -35.50 -0.37 -13.37
C HIS A 17 -33.99 -0.62 -13.54
N LYS A 18 -33.62 -1.72 -14.22
CA LYS A 18 -32.22 -2.01 -14.57
C LYS A 18 -31.61 -0.97 -15.50
N ASN A 19 -32.37 -0.51 -16.49
CA ASN A 19 -31.89 0.54 -17.42
C ASN A 19 -31.81 1.91 -16.75
N ILE A 20 -32.72 2.25 -15.84
CA ILE A 20 -32.65 3.46 -15.03
C ILE A 20 -31.43 3.42 -14.11
N LEU A 21 -31.15 2.30 -13.45
CA LEU A 21 -29.94 2.11 -12.64
C LEU A 21 -28.65 2.27 -13.47
N LEU A 22 -28.62 1.71 -14.68
CA LEU A 22 -27.51 1.89 -15.62
C LEU A 22 -27.37 3.35 -16.06
N LEU A 23 -28.48 4.06 -16.32
CA LEU A 23 -28.46 5.48 -16.69
C LEU A 23 -27.99 6.39 -15.54
N TYR A 24 -28.40 6.11 -14.31
CA TYR A 24 -27.94 6.85 -13.13
C TYR A 24 -26.45 6.64 -12.88
N MET A 25 -25.90 5.45 -13.18
CA MET A 25 -24.45 5.22 -13.13
C MET A 25 -23.67 6.03 -14.18
N ILE A 26 -24.29 6.40 -15.30
CA ILE A 26 -23.67 7.21 -16.36
C ILE A 26 -23.58 8.70 -15.99
N PHE A 27 -24.42 9.19 -15.06
CA PHE A 27 -24.56 10.62 -14.75
C PHE A 27 -24.04 11.06 -13.37
N ILE A 28 -23.22 10.25 -12.70
CA ILE A 28 -22.61 10.63 -11.42
C ILE A 28 -21.44 11.60 -11.70
N PRO A 29 -21.43 12.81 -11.11
CA PRO A 29 -20.28 13.71 -11.16
C PRO A 29 -18.99 13.02 -10.71
N ASN A 30 -17.87 13.33 -11.36
CA ASN A 30 -16.57 12.69 -11.09
C ASN A 30 -16.15 12.78 -9.61
N GLU A 31 -16.53 13.85 -8.92
CA GLU A 31 -16.27 14.04 -7.49
C GLU A 31 -17.02 13.01 -6.63
N LEU A 32 -18.30 12.76 -6.92
CA LEU A 32 -19.10 11.76 -6.22
C LEU A 32 -18.62 10.34 -6.57
N PHE A 33 -18.24 10.13 -7.83
CA PHE A 33 -17.64 8.87 -8.26
C PHE A 33 -16.30 8.62 -7.57
N PHE A 34 -15.50 9.67 -7.32
CA PHE A 34 -14.25 9.57 -6.58
C PHE A 34 -14.45 9.15 -5.12
N ILE A 35 -15.55 9.61 -4.49
CA ILE A 35 -15.94 9.11 -3.16
C ILE A 35 -16.21 7.61 -3.24
N VAL A 36 -17.02 7.15 -4.20
CA VAL A 36 -17.29 5.72 -4.39
C VAL A 36 -16.00 4.92 -4.64
N TYR A 37 -15.09 5.45 -5.46
CA TYR A 37 -13.78 4.85 -5.73
C TYR A 37 -12.89 4.74 -4.47
N GLN A 38 -12.98 5.68 -3.53
CA GLN A 38 -12.27 5.57 -2.24
C GLN A 38 -12.77 4.38 -1.40
N PHE A 39 -14.00 3.93 -1.60
CA PHE A 39 -14.57 2.78 -0.90
C PHE A 39 -14.41 1.46 -1.68
N VAL A 40 -14.68 1.48 -2.99
CA VAL A 40 -14.75 0.28 -3.84
C VAL A 40 -13.39 -0.05 -4.49
N GLY A 41 -12.48 0.93 -4.54
CA GLY A 41 -11.15 0.77 -5.10
C GLY A 41 -11.15 0.70 -6.64
N PRO A 42 -10.07 0.14 -7.23
CA PRO A 42 -9.87 0.11 -8.68
C PRO A 42 -10.94 -0.66 -9.46
N LYS A 43 -11.75 -1.50 -8.80
CA LYS A 43 -12.88 -2.21 -9.42
C LYS A 43 -13.99 -1.27 -9.91
N ALA A 44 -14.07 -0.05 -9.39
CA ALA A 44 -15.01 0.96 -9.87
C ALA A 44 -14.64 1.55 -11.25
N LEU A 45 -13.41 1.35 -11.73
CA LEU A 45 -12.90 2.02 -12.95
C LEU A 45 -13.55 1.56 -14.26
N TYR A 46 -14.30 0.46 -14.27
CA TYR A 46 -14.84 -0.14 -15.50
C TYR A 46 -15.97 0.64 -16.18
N LEU A 47 -16.33 1.82 -15.68
CA LEU A 47 -17.61 2.43 -16.01
C LEU A 47 -17.53 3.75 -16.81
N ASN A 48 -16.39 4.48 -16.81
CA ASN A 48 -16.34 5.79 -17.47
C ASN A 48 -14.92 6.24 -17.87
N LYS A 49 -14.72 6.55 -19.17
CA LYS A 49 -13.46 7.08 -19.73
C LYS A 49 -13.12 8.49 -19.21
N GLU A 50 -14.11 9.34 -19.01
CA GLU A 50 -13.90 10.70 -18.49
C GLU A 50 -13.39 10.65 -17.04
N TYR A 51 -13.95 9.75 -16.24
CA TYR A 51 -13.48 9.52 -14.87
C TYR A 51 -12.04 9.03 -14.82
N TYR A 52 -11.62 8.19 -15.78
CA TYR A 52 -10.22 7.78 -15.90
C TYR A 52 -9.29 8.98 -16.08
N HIS A 53 -9.64 9.93 -16.95
CA HIS A 53 -8.86 11.16 -17.14
C HIS A 53 -8.83 12.02 -15.87
N PHE A 54 -9.97 12.19 -15.21
CA PHE A 54 -10.06 12.88 -13.91
C PHE A 54 -9.12 12.26 -12.87
N LEU A 55 -9.10 10.92 -12.76
CA LEU A 55 -8.22 10.24 -11.81
C LEU A 55 -6.74 10.39 -12.20
N GLN A 56 -6.41 10.39 -13.50
CA GLN A 56 -5.05 10.62 -13.97
C GLN A 56 -4.55 12.03 -13.61
N ASP A 57 -5.40 13.05 -13.76
CA ASP A 57 -5.05 14.42 -13.33
C ASP A 57 -4.81 14.48 -11.82
N LYS A 58 -5.64 13.80 -11.02
CA LYS A 58 -5.43 13.66 -9.56
C LYS A 58 -4.17 12.88 -9.19
N LYS A 59 -3.68 11.99 -10.05
CA LYS A 59 -2.41 11.26 -9.87
C LYS A 59 -1.22 12.11 -10.25
N ARG A 60 -1.36 12.96 -11.28
CA ARG A 60 -0.28 13.76 -11.85
C ARG A 60 0.42 14.63 -10.81
N GLN A 61 -0.33 15.24 -9.89
CA GLN A 61 0.24 16.03 -8.79
C GLN A 61 1.26 15.25 -7.94
N PHE A 62 1.09 13.94 -7.74
CA PHE A 62 2.00 13.10 -6.95
C PHE A 62 3.16 12.53 -7.78
N ILE A 63 3.02 12.56 -9.11
CA ILE A 63 4.10 12.22 -10.03
C ILE A 63 5.05 13.41 -10.15
N GLU A 64 4.49 14.62 -10.32
CA GLU A 64 5.26 15.87 -10.41
C GLU A 64 5.90 16.24 -9.06
N LYS A 65 5.21 16.00 -7.95
CA LYS A 65 5.70 16.26 -6.60
C LYS A 65 5.66 14.98 -5.76
N PRO A 66 6.76 14.21 -5.72
CA PRO A 66 6.80 12.95 -4.98
C PRO A 66 6.64 13.16 -3.48
N ILE A 67 6.18 12.11 -2.82
CA ILE A 67 6.01 12.09 -1.38
C ILE A 67 7.31 11.66 -0.73
N ARG A 68 7.84 12.51 0.13
CA ARG A 68 8.95 12.14 0.99
C ARG A 68 8.46 11.37 2.21
N LEU A 69 8.84 10.10 2.30
CA LEU A 69 8.71 9.31 3.52
C LEU A 69 10.06 9.24 4.22
N LYS A 70 10.05 9.58 5.50
CA LYS A 70 11.20 9.44 6.38
C LYS A 70 11.04 8.19 7.23
N TYR A 71 12.12 7.45 7.40
CA TYR A 71 12.08 6.20 8.13
C TYR A 71 13.38 5.90 8.87
N LYS A 72 13.26 5.00 9.85
CA LYS A 72 14.39 4.44 10.58
C LYS A 72 14.37 2.93 10.42
N ILE A 73 15.53 2.34 10.17
CA ILE A 73 15.68 0.88 10.11
C ILE A 73 16.34 0.41 11.40
N VAL A 74 15.83 -0.68 11.95
CA VAL A 74 16.55 -1.48 12.95
C VAL A 74 17.19 -2.66 12.26
N GLN A 75 18.48 -2.84 12.47
CA GLN A 75 19.26 -3.97 11.97
C GLN A 75 19.75 -4.82 13.14
N TRP A 76 19.51 -6.11 13.07
CA TRP A 76 20.02 -7.11 14.00
C TRP A 76 21.33 -7.70 13.46
N PHE A 77 22.34 -7.80 14.30
CA PHE A 77 23.63 -8.37 13.91
C PHE A 77 24.23 -9.17 15.06
N PHE A 78 25.07 -10.14 14.73
CA PHE A 78 25.81 -10.92 15.70
C PHE A 78 27.25 -10.43 15.72
N ASN A 79 27.76 -10.08 16.89
CA ASN A 79 29.14 -9.59 17.01
C ASN A 79 30.14 -10.70 16.65
N GLU A 80 31.21 -10.37 15.92
CA GLU A 80 32.24 -11.33 15.51
C GLU A 80 32.83 -12.12 16.69
N HIS A 81 32.94 -11.51 17.87
CA HIS A 81 33.40 -12.17 19.09
C HIS A 81 32.43 -13.26 19.59
N SER A 82 31.13 -13.12 19.34
CA SER A 82 30.10 -14.12 19.68
C SER A 82 29.90 -15.20 18.61
N LEU A 83 30.57 -15.08 17.45
CA LEU A 83 30.45 -15.98 16.30
C LEU A 83 31.57 -17.02 16.21
N ARG A 84 32.51 -17.01 17.17
CA ARG A 84 33.67 -17.92 17.18
C ARG A 84 33.42 -19.38 17.58
N PRO A 85 32.24 -19.82 18.03
CA PRO A 85 31.98 -21.24 18.12
C PRO A 85 30.97 -21.67 17.06
N ILE A 86 31.37 -22.66 16.26
CA ILE A 86 30.47 -23.54 15.50
C ILE A 86 29.24 -23.81 16.37
N ILE A 87 28.06 -23.49 15.86
CA ILE A 87 26.78 -23.41 16.59
C ILE A 87 26.44 -24.69 17.38
N ASN A 88 27.13 -25.80 17.09
CA ASN A 88 26.96 -27.10 17.74
C ASN A 88 27.80 -27.34 19.01
N VAL A 89 28.69 -26.42 19.43
CA VAL A 89 29.62 -26.68 20.57
C VAL A 89 29.38 -25.77 21.79
N THR A 90 28.66 -24.65 21.63
CA THR A 90 28.48 -23.66 22.71
C THR A 90 27.19 -23.87 23.48
N ARG A 91 27.28 -23.94 24.82
CA ARG A 91 26.11 -24.00 25.72
C ARG A 91 25.26 -22.72 25.73
N ARG A 92 25.78 -21.60 25.24
CA ARG A 92 25.08 -20.31 25.19
C ARG A 92 24.77 -19.94 23.74
N LYS A 93 23.48 -19.81 23.42
CA LYS A 93 23.03 -19.27 22.12
C LYS A 93 23.47 -17.80 22.01
N PRO A 94 24.16 -17.38 20.94
CA PRO A 94 24.54 -15.99 20.76
C PRO A 94 23.27 -15.12 20.67
N ARG A 95 23.27 -13.98 21.38
CA ARG A 95 22.17 -13.01 21.32
C ARG A 95 22.49 -11.96 20.26
N PRO A 96 21.56 -11.63 19.36
CA PRO A 96 21.77 -10.56 18.40
C PRO A 96 21.81 -9.21 19.12
N THR A 97 22.62 -8.31 18.61
CA THR A 97 22.67 -6.90 19.01
C THR A 97 21.86 -6.08 18.01
N MET A 98 21.20 -5.03 18.50
CA MET A 98 20.38 -4.13 17.71
C MET A 98 21.18 -2.87 17.33
N LYS A 99 21.17 -2.49 16.06
CA LYS A 99 21.67 -1.21 15.57
C LYS A 99 20.52 -0.43 14.93
N LEU A 100 20.30 0.79 15.41
CA LEU A 100 19.38 1.72 14.78
C LEU A 100 20.13 2.51 13.70
N ILE A 101 19.58 2.52 12.49
CA ILE A 101 20.03 3.36 11.38
C ILE A 101 19.07 4.54 11.30
N PRO A 102 19.49 5.74 11.75
CA PRO A 102 18.61 6.90 11.80
C PRO A 102 18.46 7.55 10.42
N ASP A 103 17.31 8.22 10.26
CA ASP A 103 17.08 9.31 9.31
C ASP A 103 17.34 9.01 7.83
N LEU A 104 16.76 7.89 7.38
CA LEU A 104 16.64 7.59 5.96
C LEU A 104 15.39 8.25 5.37
N HIS A 105 15.41 8.50 4.06
CA HIS A 105 14.25 8.99 3.34
C HIS A 105 14.16 8.34 1.97
N ILE A 106 12.92 8.24 1.48
CA ILE A 106 12.62 7.81 0.12
C ILE A 106 11.57 8.76 -0.45
N ASP A 107 11.78 9.17 -1.70
CA ASP A 107 10.81 9.94 -2.45
C ASP A 107 9.97 8.97 -3.29
N ILE A 108 8.66 9.01 -3.08
CA ILE A 108 7.70 8.07 -3.65
C ILE A 108 6.81 8.81 -4.62
N SER A 109 6.94 8.42 -5.88
CA SER A 109 6.00 8.75 -6.95
C SER A 109 5.45 7.45 -7.52
N GLY A 110 4.12 7.36 -7.67
CA GLY A 110 3.49 6.27 -8.43
C GLY A 110 2.58 5.37 -7.61
N ASN A 111 2.45 4.12 -8.04
CA ASN A 111 1.42 3.19 -7.56
C ASN A 111 1.92 2.33 -6.39
N TYR A 112 2.16 2.95 -5.25
CA TYR A 112 2.51 2.24 -4.00
C TYR A 112 1.40 2.38 -2.97
N GLY A 113 1.06 1.28 -2.31
CA GLY A 113 0.02 1.24 -1.30
C GLY A 113 0.53 1.91 -0.04
N ILE A 114 0.08 3.12 0.23
CA ILE A 114 0.28 3.78 1.51
C ILE A 114 -1.08 4.09 2.12
N LYS A 115 -1.28 3.65 3.37
CA LYS A 115 -2.50 3.89 4.14
C LYS A 115 -2.17 4.63 5.42
N VAL A 116 -2.86 5.75 5.62
CA VAL A 116 -2.75 6.57 6.83
C VAL A 116 -3.93 6.24 7.74
N GLY A 117 -3.64 5.68 8.92
CA GLY A 117 -4.61 5.38 9.95
C GLY A 117 -5.14 6.64 10.65
N THR A 118 -6.11 6.44 11.55
CA THR A 118 -6.74 7.52 12.34
C THR A 118 -5.74 8.25 13.24
N ASN A 119 -4.74 7.52 13.76
CA ASN A 119 -3.70 8.04 14.63
C ASN A 119 -2.49 8.62 13.86
N ASN A 120 -2.63 8.88 12.56
CA ASN A 120 -1.53 9.19 11.63
C ASN A 120 -0.46 8.08 11.52
N GLU A 121 -0.79 6.85 11.95
CA GLU A 121 0.03 5.67 11.71
C GLU A 121 0.09 5.38 10.22
N ILE A 122 1.30 5.21 9.68
CA ILE A 122 1.50 4.95 8.26
C ILE A 122 1.74 3.46 8.08
N THR A 123 0.89 2.83 7.28
CA THR A 123 1.01 1.44 6.86
C THR A 123 1.34 1.40 5.37
N ILE A 124 2.27 0.54 5.00
CA ILE A 124 2.77 0.41 3.63
C ILE A 124 2.54 -1.00 3.10
N ASP A 125 2.37 -1.12 1.79
CA ASP A 125 2.30 -2.41 1.13
C ASP A 125 3.66 -3.13 1.16
N LYS A 126 3.63 -4.45 0.95
CA LYS A 126 4.84 -5.28 0.95
C LYS A 126 5.82 -4.84 -0.15
N LYS A 127 5.30 -4.41 -1.30
CA LYS A 127 6.10 -3.96 -2.45
C LYS A 127 6.96 -2.75 -2.10
N LEU A 128 6.38 -1.77 -1.41
CA LEU A 128 7.09 -0.58 -0.95
C LEU A 128 8.02 -0.92 0.22
N ALA A 129 7.59 -1.80 1.14
CA ALA A 129 8.44 -2.25 2.25
C ALA A 129 9.75 -2.88 1.78
N ASP A 130 9.69 -3.71 0.73
CA ASP A 130 10.88 -4.27 0.11
C ASP A 130 11.78 -3.14 -0.42
N ILE A 131 11.26 -2.18 -1.17
CA ILE A 131 12.07 -1.07 -1.72
C ILE A 131 12.70 -0.19 -0.62
N ILE A 132 11.97 0.06 0.46
CA ILE A 132 12.40 0.92 1.58
C ILE A 132 13.57 0.33 2.36
N ILE A 133 13.75 -0.99 2.36
CA ILE A 133 14.89 -1.64 3.01
C ILE A 133 15.96 -1.92 1.93
N PRO A 134 17.01 -1.07 1.81
CA PRO A 134 18.13 -1.31 0.91
C PRO A 134 18.68 -2.72 1.03
N LEU A 135 19.10 -3.27 -0.12
CA LEU A 135 19.59 -4.65 -0.21
C LEU A 135 20.79 -4.91 0.72
N GLU A 136 21.61 -3.89 0.92
CA GLU A 136 22.75 -3.85 1.86
C GLU A 136 22.36 -4.06 3.33
N PHE A 137 21.15 -3.64 3.72
CA PHE A 137 20.65 -3.82 5.08
C PHE A 137 19.86 -5.12 5.24
N ARG A 138 19.34 -5.70 4.17
CA ARG A 138 18.55 -6.94 4.25
C ARG A 138 19.35 -8.15 4.73
N TYR A 139 20.62 -8.23 4.33
CA TYR A 139 21.47 -9.39 4.59
C TYR A 139 22.77 -8.98 5.26
N ASN A 140 23.12 -9.66 6.34
CA ASN A 140 24.44 -9.53 6.94
C ASN A 140 25.39 -10.56 6.31
N ARG A 141 26.29 -10.13 5.42
CA ARG A 141 27.34 -10.98 4.83
C ARG A 141 28.65 -10.95 5.62
N ALA A 142 28.62 -10.71 6.94
CA ALA A 142 29.85 -10.61 7.70
C ALA A 142 30.65 -11.92 7.76
N ASN A 143 30.08 -13.11 7.57
CA ASN A 143 30.83 -14.36 7.75
C ASN A 143 30.37 -15.55 6.88
N VAL A 144 31.35 -16.27 6.32
CA VAL A 144 31.19 -17.51 5.51
C VAL A 144 30.48 -18.64 6.28
N TYR A 145 30.52 -18.62 7.61
CA TYR A 145 30.01 -19.68 8.49
C TYR A 145 28.57 -19.47 8.97
N ILE A 146 27.92 -18.38 8.54
CA ILE A 146 26.56 -18.05 8.95
C ILE A 146 25.72 -17.81 7.70
N ASN A 147 24.90 -18.79 7.37
CA ASN A 147 23.92 -18.65 6.30
C ASN A 147 22.67 -17.97 6.88
N THR A 148 22.73 -16.67 7.17
CA THR A 148 21.53 -15.90 7.51
C THR A 148 20.77 -15.58 6.23
N THR A 149 19.99 -16.54 5.76
CA THR A 149 18.93 -16.32 4.76
C THR A 149 17.75 -15.52 5.34
N THR A 150 17.75 -15.28 6.65
CA THR A 150 16.74 -14.49 7.36
C THR A 150 17.04 -13.00 7.24
N VAL A 151 16.04 -12.22 6.83
CA VAL A 151 16.10 -10.75 6.85
C VAL A 151 16.30 -10.29 8.30
N LEU A 152 17.39 -9.55 8.54
CA LEU A 152 17.73 -9.06 9.89
C LEU A 152 17.41 -7.57 10.07
N SER A 153 16.70 -6.97 9.11
CA SER A 153 16.36 -5.55 9.14
C SER A 153 14.86 -5.32 9.06
N GLU A 154 14.36 -4.41 9.88
CA GLU A 154 12.95 -4.05 9.97
C GLU A 154 12.79 -2.53 10.01
N ILE A 155 11.67 -2.03 9.47
CA ILE A 155 11.32 -0.62 9.57
C ILE A 155 10.83 -0.36 10.99
N HIS A 156 11.56 0.47 11.73
CA HIS A 156 11.24 0.80 13.11
C HIS A 156 10.21 1.91 13.22
N SER A 157 10.35 2.96 12.40
CA SER A 157 9.42 4.08 12.38
C SER A 157 9.31 4.64 10.97
N LEU A 158 8.12 5.06 10.59
CA LEU A 158 7.81 5.68 9.30
C LEU A 158 6.96 6.93 9.54
N TYR A 159 7.38 8.06 8.98
CA TYR A 159 6.65 9.32 9.10
C TYR A 159 6.82 10.19 7.85
N SER A 160 5.91 11.15 7.67
CA SER A 160 5.97 12.13 6.60
C SER A 160 5.79 13.52 7.20
N GLU A 161 6.52 14.51 6.69
CA GLU A 161 6.38 15.90 7.15
C GLU A 161 5.02 16.50 6.79
N ASN A 162 4.42 16.05 5.68
CA ASN A 162 3.13 16.52 5.22
C ASN A 162 2.11 15.37 5.23
N ILE A 163 1.57 15.10 6.41
CA ILE A 163 0.59 14.04 6.62
C ILE A 163 -0.71 14.25 5.83
N ASN A 164 -1.10 15.50 5.59
CA ASN A 164 -2.31 15.82 4.83
C ASN A 164 -2.14 15.45 3.36
N TYR A 165 -0.98 15.77 2.79
CA TYR A 165 -0.62 15.37 1.43
C TYR A 165 -0.54 13.84 1.28
N LEU A 166 -0.03 13.15 2.31
CA LEU A 166 -0.01 11.69 2.34
C LEU A 166 -1.42 11.07 2.40
N LYS A 167 -2.34 11.68 3.15
CA LYS A 167 -3.75 11.26 3.22
C LYS A 167 -4.43 11.40 1.87
N GLU A 168 -4.17 12.47 1.13
CA GLU A 168 -4.69 12.65 -0.22
C GLU A 168 -4.16 11.60 -1.21
N TYR A 169 -2.85 11.33 -1.16
CA TYR A 169 -2.24 10.28 -1.97
C TYR A 169 -2.85 8.91 -1.69
N SER A 170 -3.04 8.58 -0.40
CA SER A 170 -3.64 7.32 0.03
C SER A 170 -5.02 7.10 -0.60
N LYS A 171 -5.84 8.17 -0.67
CA LYS A 171 -7.16 8.15 -1.30
C LYS A 171 -7.11 7.95 -2.81
N VAL A 172 -6.12 8.54 -3.49
CA VAL A 172 -6.00 8.47 -4.95
C VAL A 172 -5.50 7.11 -5.43
N TRP A 173 -4.50 6.56 -4.75
CA TRP A 173 -3.88 5.29 -5.18
C TRP A 173 -4.59 4.05 -4.62
N ASN A 174 -5.30 4.16 -3.49
CA ASN A 174 -6.22 3.17 -2.89
C ASN A 174 -6.02 1.70 -3.33
N ILE A 175 -4.84 1.15 -3.03
CA ILE A 175 -4.44 -0.22 -3.45
C ILE A 175 -4.91 -1.28 -2.45
N PHE A 176 -5.42 -0.88 -1.28
CA PHE A 176 -5.76 -1.79 -0.17
C PHE A 176 -7.21 -2.30 -0.18
N THR A 177 -7.99 -2.00 -1.22
CA THR A 177 -9.39 -2.42 -1.42
C THR A 177 -9.53 -3.34 -2.63
#